data_AF-A0A1J5EQB2-F1
#
_entry.id   AF-A0A1J5EQB2-F1
#
_cell.length_a   1.000
_cell.length_b   1.000
_cell.length_c   1.000
_cell.angle_alpha   90.00
_cell.angle_beta   90.00
_cell.angle_gamma   90.00
#
_symmetry.space_group_name_H-M   'P 1'
#
loop_
_entity.id
_entity.type
_entity.pdbx_description
1 polymer ?
#
loop_
_entity_poly.entity_id
_entity_poly.type
_entity_poly.pdbx_seq_one_letter_code
_entity_poly.pdbx_strand_id
1 'polypeptide(L)'
;MEKPSSMTLKKLFFIFAGAMLLSGNAAAKVINVPGDYPKIADGLGNADAGDTILVRHGVYNENITLVMGVILKGEDPLTTIIDGGRRGPTVMGTSGAEISHFTIRNGIEGVLCENAAPYIHHCYIMDNKATGIGAFISLPHVRNNVVYGNRWSGILAWGAKSLDAYIEQNVVLRNGYSGLALKGPSNIVARNNIFMENHYYGVFADPAAGQTKVEYNNIYKNYYPFNRFIKVNRTNVSLDPKFINPSLSKPNFYCNSKSPMLKRGKGKLDIGLLAHEVVEEKVEETTETRNADADGDAMCDPWVSEEGQSEKYSATCSGVDNCPEEAEDVDGMQDDDGCPDVDNDRDGICDPWVEASGLLSRYAHVCKGTDLCPELAETLNGYKDTDGCPDEVPVPPKKVFVLEGINFESGKAAITKDSDVSLMKVVDIMETFPETAFQIVGHTDNVGSPATNKKLSADRADAVKKYLVEKGIDESRIVTDGAGDTQPVASNKTAEGRAKNRRIEFTRTDIK
;
A
#
# COMPACT_ATOMS: atom_id res chain seq x y z
N MET A 1 2.95 7.87 83.04
CA MET A 1 1.97 8.86 82.54
C MET A 1 2.15 8.95 81.04
N GLU A 2 1.49 8.04 80.34
CA GLU A 2 1.55 7.89 78.88
C GLU A 2 0.46 8.73 78.20
N LYS A 3 0.79 9.26 77.01
CA LYS A 3 -0.07 10.11 76.18
C LYS A 3 -1.26 9.33 75.59
N PRO A 4 -2.42 9.98 75.36
CA PRO A 4 -3.62 9.28 74.92
C PRO A 4 -3.82 9.23 73.39
N SER A 5 -4.32 8.06 72.99
CA SER A 5 -5.33 7.71 71.97
C SER A 5 -5.19 8.12 70.50
N SER A 6 -4.94 7.09 69.68
CA SER A 6 -5.38 6.99 68.29
C SER A 6 -6.76 6.31 68.18
N MET A 7 -7.63 6.83 67.33
CA MET A 7 -8.75 6.17 66.62
C MET A 7 -9.31 7.25 65.68
N THR A 8 -9.64 7.10 64.40
CA THR A 8 -10.10 5.96 63.61
C THR A 8 -10.13 6.44 62.14
N LEU A 9 -9.63 5.65 61.18
CA LEU A 9 -10.10 5.76 59.79
C LEU A 9 -10.71 4.42 59.38
N LYS A 10 -12.01 4.47 59.10
CA LYS A 10 -12.83 3.33 58.71
C LYS A 10 -12.43 2.84 57.32
N LYS A 11 -12.17 1.53 57.24
CA LYS A 11 -12.42 0.58 56.14
C LYS A 11 -12.73 1.17 54.75
N LEU A 12 -11.83 0.92 53.80
CA LEU A 12 -12.25 0.51 52.46
C LEU A 12 -11.59 -0.83 52.15
N PHE A 13 -12.38 -1.89 52.26
CA PHE A 13 -12.07 -3.23 51.77
C PHE A 13 -12.13 -3.17 50.24
N PHE A 14 -11.02 -3.44 49.56
CA PHE A 14 -11.04 -4.00 48.21
C PHE A 14 -10.21 -5.28 48.21
N ILE A 15 -10.80 -6.28 47.57
CA ILE A 15 -10.50 -7.70 47.61
C ILE A 15 -9.14 -7.96 46.97
N PHE A 16 -8.15 -8.35 47.77
CA PHE A 16 -6.97 -9.08 47.28
C PHE A 16 -7.37 -10.56 47.20
N ALA A 17 -7.94 -10.96 46.06
CA ALA A 17 -8.01 -12.37 45.71
C ALA A 17 -6.60 -12.80 45.29
N GLY A 18 -6.02 -13.72 46.07
CA GLY A 18 -4.66 -14.19 45.88
C GLY A 18 -4.45 -14.79 44.48
N ALA A 19 -3.58 -14.15 43.71
CA ALA A 19 -2.85 -14.84 42.67
C ALA A 19 -1.84 -15.75 43.37
N MET A 20 -2.24 -16.99 43.57
CA MET A 20 -1.36 -18.09 43.92
C MET A 20 -0.34 -18.18 42.79
N LEU A 21 0.89 -17.71 43.06
CA LEU A 21 2.05 -17.89 42.21
C LEU A 21 2.33 -19.39 42.11
N LEU A 22 1.69 -20.04 41.13
CA LEU A 22 2.21 -21.27 40.56
C LEU A 22 3.34 -20.85 39.63
N SER A 23 4.53 -20.67 40.23
CA SER A 23 5.79 -20.68 39.50
C SER A 23 6.05 -22.10 38.99
N GLY A 24 5.30 -22.51 37.98
CA GLY A 24 5.73 -23.55 37.07
C GLY A 24 6.59 -22.88 36.02
N ASN A 25 7.88 -23.20 35.99
CA ASN A 25 8.64 -23.08 34.75
C ASN A 25 8.01 -24.08 33.76
N ALA A 26 6.90 -23.69 33.13
CA ALA A 26 6.46 -24.36 31.92
C ALA A 26 7.56 -24.07 30.89
N ALA A 27 8.22 -25.12 30.42
CA ALA A 27 9.17 -24.99 29.32
C ALA A 27 8.39 -24.44 28.12
N ALA A 28 8.92 -23.39 27.48
CA ALA A 28 8.36 -22.83 26.26
C ALA A 28 8.03 -23.95 25.27
N LYS A 29 6.76 -24.05 24.90
CA LYS A 29 6.27 -25.10 24.02
C LYS A 29 6.45 -24.68 22.57
N VAL A 30 6.77 -25.65 21.71
CA VAL A 30 6.68 -25.50 20.27
C VAL A 30 5.36 -26.10 19.80
N ILE A 31 4.56 -25.30 19.08
CA ILE A 31 3.28 -25.70 18.48
C ILE A 31 3.46 -25.68 16.96
N ASN A 32 3.17 -26.80 16.29
CA ASN A 32 3.33 -26.95 14.85
C ASN A 32 1.99 -26.78 14.12
N VAL A 33 1.99 -26.01 13.03
CA VAL A 33 0.81 -25.74 12.20
C VAL A 33 1.15 -25.93 10.71
N PRO A 34 0.48 -26.84 9.97
CA PRO A 34 -0.43 -27.83 10.50
C PRO A 34 0.34 -28.89 11.30
N GLY A 35 -0.33 -29.56 12.21
CA GLY A 35 0.24 -30.66 13.00
C GLY A 35 -0.46 -30.80 14.34
N ASP A 36 -0.07 -29.97 15.29
CA ASP A 36 -0.73 -29.87 16.60
C ASP A 36 -2.11 -29.23 16.47
N TYR A 37 -2.23 -28.25 15.56
CA TYR A 37 -3.49 -27.63 15.16
C TYR A 37 -3.56 -27.48 13.64
N PRO A 38 -4.77 -27.55 13.04
CA PRO A 38 -4.93 -27.37 11.59
C PRO A 38 -4.83 -25.90 11.16
N LYS A 39 -5.07 -24.96 12.07
CA LYS A 39 -5.17 -23.52 11.81
C LYS A 39 -4.21 -22.73 12.68
N ILE A 40 -3.76 -21.59 12.17
CA ILE A 40 -2.87 -20.68 12.92
C ILE A 40 -3.63 -20.09 14.11
N ALA A 41 -4.88 -19.67 13.91
CA ALA A 41 -5.70 -19.09 14.97
C ALA A 41 -5.91 -20.06 16.16
N ASP A 42 -6.09 -21.35 15.87
CA ASP A 42 -6.25 -22.39 16.90
C ASP A 42 -4.94 -22.61 17.68
N GLY A 43 -3.80 -22.60 16.99
CA GLY A 43 -2.48 -22.64 17.62
C GLY A 43 -2.25 -21.46 18.55
N LEU A 44 -2.55 -20.24 18.10
CA LEU A 44 -2.47 -19.02 18.89
C LEU A 44 -3.42 -19.06 20.10
N GLY A 45 -4.65 -19.55 19.92
CA GLY A 45 -5.63 -19.65 21.00
C GLY A 45 -5.25 -20.61 22.14
N ASN A 46 -4.27 -21.49 21.90
CA ASN A 46 -3.76 -22.46 22.87
C ASN A 46 -2.28 -22.22 23.24
N ALA A 47 -1.70 -21.09 22.85
CA ALA A 47 -0.33 -20.72 23.16
C ALA A 47 -0.27 -19.83 24.40
N ASP A 48 0.70 -20.10 25.28
CA ASP A 48 1.01 -19.25 26.42
C ASP A 48 2.21 -18.34 26.11
N ALA A 49 2.37 -17.27 26.88
CA ALA A 49 3.51 -16.36 26.72
C ALA A 49 4.84 -17.11 26.87
N GLY A 50 5.73 -16.95 25.88
CA GLY A 50 6.99 -17.68 25.76
C GLY A 50 6.95 -18.82 24.73
N ASP A 51 5.77 -19.26 24.31
CA ASP A 51 5.62 -20.32 23.32
C ASP A 51 6.00 -19.87 21.90
N THR A 52 6.39 -20.84 21.08
CA THR A 52 6.67 -20.65 19.65
C THR A 52 5.71 -21.45 18.81
N ILE A 53 5.08 -20.80 17.83
CA ILE A 53 4.25 -21.42 16.81
C ILE A 53 5.06 -21.48 15.52
N LEU A 54 5.37 -22.70 15.07
CA LEU A 54 6.04 -22.96 13.80
C LEU A 54 5.00 -23.32 12.74
N VAL A 55 4.95 -22.52 11.69
CA VAL A 55 3.99 -22.67 10.60
C VAL A 55 4.72 -23.17 9.35
N ARG A 56 4.31 -24.33 8.82
CA ARG A 56 4.89 -24.89 7.59
C ARG A 56 4.46 -24.09 6.36
N HIS A 57 5.14 -24.29 5.25
CA HIS A 57 4.70 -23.79 3.95
C HIS A 57 3.23 -24.17 3.67
N GLY A 58 2.50 -23.27 3.02
CA GLY A 58 1.08 -23.41 2.75
C GLY A 58 0.35 -22.07 2.77
N VAL A 59 -0.89 -22.08 2.28
CA VAL A 59 -1.79 -20.92 2.27
C VAL A 59 -2.83 -21.05 3.37
N TYR A 60 -2.80 -20.14 4.33
CA TYR A 60 -3.69 -20.08 5.48
C TYR A 60 -4.69 -18.94 5.31
N ASN A 61 -5.91 -19.29 4.92
CA ASN A 61 -7.01 -18.35 4.71
C ASN A 61 -7.65 -17.97 6.06
N GLU A 62 -7.01 -17.05 6.78
CA GLU A 62 -7.35 -16.69 8.15
C GLU A 62 -7.08 -15.21 8.43
N ASN A 63 -7.86 -14.64 9.35
CA ASN A 63 -7.55 -13.38 10.01
C ASN A 63 -7.17 -13.69 11.45
N ILE A 64 -5.92 -13.44 11.82
CA ILE A 64 -5.36 -13.88 13.10
C ILE A 64 -5.09 -12.71 14.05
N THR A 65 -5.11 -12.98 15.35
CA THR A 65 -4.69 -12.03 16.38
C THR A 65 -3.50 -12.63 17.11
N LEU A 66 -2.37 -11.92 17.11
CA LEU A 66 -1.18 -12.35 17.82
C LEU A 66 -1.43 -12.41 19.33
N VAL A 67 -0.69 -13.28 20.01
CA VAL A 67 -0.78 -13.43 21.47
C VAL A 67 0.47 -12.84 22.12
N MET A 68 0.27 -12.09 23.20
CA MET A 68 1.35 -11.41 23.92
C MET A 68 2.43 -12.42 24.35
N GLY A 69 3.68 -12.15 23.96
CA GLY A 69 4.82 -12.99 24.33
C GLY A 69 4.97 -14.27 23.50
N VAL A 70 4.13 -14.50 22.49
CA VAL A 70 4.22 -15.66 21.59
C VAL A 70 5.03 -15.29 20.34
N ILE A 71 5.89 -16.21 19.91
CA ILE A 71 6.64 -16.13 18.66
C ILE A 71 5.87 -16.91 17.59
N LEU A 72 5.41 -16.22 16.55
CA LEU A 72 4.80 -16.84 15.37
C LEU A 72 5.82 -16.81 14.23
N LYS A 73 6.26 -17.98 13.77
CA LYS A 73 7.32 -18.10 12.77
C LYS A 73 6.91 -19.03 11.64
N GLY A 74 6.95 -18.52 10.41
CA GLY A 74 6.79 -19.31 9.21
C GLY A 74 8.07 -20.05 8.84
N GLU A 75 7.92 -21.09 8.03
CA GLU A 75 9.03 -21.89 7.52
C GLU A 75 9.82 -21.10 6.49
N ASP A 76 9.12 -20.47 5.55
CA ASP A 76 9.70 -19.66 4.49
C ASP A 76 8.71 -18.54 4.11
N PRO A 77 9.12 -17.26 4.09
CA PRO A 77 8.23 -16.17 3.74
C PRO A 77 7.61 -16.26 2.34
N LEU A 78 8.23 -16.92 1.37
CA LEU A 78 7.70 -17.03 0.00
C LEU A 78 6.61 -18.11 -0.11
N THR A 79 6.65 -19.12 0.74
CA THR A 79 5.74 -20.29 0.64
C THR A 79 4.79 -20.42 1.85
N THR A 80 5.06 -19.75 2.97
CA THR A 80 4.17 -19.67 4.13
C THR A 80 3.33 -18.38 4.06
N ILE A 81 2.08 -18.50 3.62
CA ILE A 81 1.20 -17.37 3.28
C ILE A 81 0.02 -17.29 4.25
N ILE A 82 -0.22 -16.13 4.85
CA ILE A 82 -1.47 -15.79 5.53
C ILE A 82 -2.31 -14.90 4.61
N ASP A 83 -3.46 -15.42 4.18
CA ASP A 83 -4.38 -14.74 3.28
C ASP A 83 -5.62 -14.24 4.06
N GLY A 84 -5.78 -12.92 4.14
CA GLY A 84 -6.83 -12.29 4.92
C GLY A 84 -8.22 -12.28 4.27
N GLY A 85 -8.36 -12.80 3.05
CA GLY A 85 -9.66 -12.97 2.37
C GLY A 85 -10.51 -11.70 2.24
N ARG A 86 -9.88 -10.53 2.26
CA ARG A 86 -10.47 -9.17 2.25
C ARG A 86 -11.39 -8.86 3.43
N ARG A 87 -11.23 -9.56 4.57
CA ARG A 87 -12.08 -9.45 5.76
C ARG A 87 -11.33 -8.79 6.92
N GLY A 88 -11.25 -7.46 6.91
CA GLY A 88 -10.51 -6.72 7.94
C GLY A 88 -9.00 -6.97 7.86
N PRO A 89 -8.24 -6.65 8.92
CA PRO A 89 -6.80 -6.88 8.97
C PRO A 89 -6.44 -8.37 8.91
N THR A 90 -5.42 -8.74 8.14
CA THR A 90 -4.94 -10.14 8.07
C THR A 90 -4.30 -10.55 9.40
N VAL A 91 -3.49 -9.67 10.00
CA VAL A 91 -2.87 -9.90 11.31
C VAL A 91 -3.15 -8.71 12.24
N MET A 92 -3.77 -8.98 13.38
CA MET A 92 -3.87 -8.04 14.50
C MET A 92 -2.67 -8.19 15.42
N GLY A 93 -1.89 -7.13 15.58
CA GLY A 93 -0.70 -7.09 16.39
C GLY A 93 -0.99 -6.98 17.90
N THR A 94 -0.17 -7.64 18.70
CA THR A 94 -0.22 -7.59 20.17
C THR A 94 1.18 -7.28 20.72
N SER A 95 1.26 -6.43 21.74
CA SER A 95 2.56 -6.04 22.32
C SER A 95 3.36 -7.24 22.81
N GLY A 96 4.65 -7.25 22.51
CA GLY A 96 5.56 -8.33 22.93
C GLY A 96 5.40 -9.65 22.16
N ALA A 97 4.49 -9.72 21.18
CA ALA A 97 4.45 -10.82 20.22
C ALA A 97 5.52 -10.63 19.13
N GLU A 98 5.94 -11.72 18.49
CA GLU A 98 6.83 -11.71 17.34
C GLU A 98 6.16 -12.42 16.15
N ILE A 99 6.31 -11.86 14.95
CA ILE A 99 5.90 -12.48 13.71
C ILE A 99 7.03 -12.39 12.68
N SER A 100 7.39 -13.54 12.08
CA SER A 100 8.42 -13.58 11.05
C SER A 100 8.26 -14.69 10.01
N HIS A 101 8.87 -14.50 8.84
CA HIS A 101 8.92 -15.48 7.75
C HIS A 101 7.55 -15.83 7.15
N PHE A 102 6.70 -14.82 6.95
CA PHE A 102 5.39 -14.97 6.30
C PHE A 102 5.25 -14.04 5.11
N THR A 103 4.50 -14.48 4.10
CA THR A 103 3.75 -13.58 3.22
C THR A 103 2.39 -13.28 3.85
N ILE A 104 2.05 -12.00 4.00
CA ILE A 104 0.80 -11.52 4.59
C ILE A 104 0.09 -10.69 3.52
N ARG A 105 -1.04 -11.23 3.01
CA ARG A 105 -1.70 -10.63 1.85
C ARG A 105 -3.22 -10.59 1.92
N ASN A 106 -3.78 -9.87 0.94
CA ASN A 106 -5.21 -9.85 0.64
C ASN A 106 -6.11 -9.45 1.84
N GLY A 107 -5.58 -8.71 2.81
CA GLY A 107 -6.34 -8.10 3.90
C GLY A 107 -6.89 -6.72 3.53
N ILE A 108 -7.66 -6.11 4.45
CA ILE A 108 -7.86 -4.66 4.42
C ILE A 108 -6.54 -3.99 4.78
N GLU A 109 -5.98 -4.31 5.94
CA GLU A 109 -4.59 -4.08 6.31
C GLU A 109 -3.83 -5.41 6.36
N GLY A 110 -2.53 -5.40 6.06
CA GLY A 110 -1.70 -6.58 6.24
C GLY A 110 -1.50 -6.89 7.73
N VAL A 111 -0.84 -5.96 8.42
CA VAL A 111 -0.66 -6.01 9.88
C VAL A 111 -1.20 -4.72 10.51
N LEU A 112 -2.17 -4.84 11.41
CA LEU A 112 -2.72 -3.71 12.15
C LEU A 112 -2.32 -3.77 13.63
N CYS A 113 -1.63 -2.74 14.09
CA CYS A 113 -1.17 -2.57 15.46
C CYS A 113 -1.90 -1.39 16.11
N GLU A 114 -2.94 -1.67 16.88
CA GLU A 114 -3.69 -0.68 17.65
C GLU A 114 -3.18 -0.62 19.08
N ASN A 115 -2.43 0.43 19.42
CA ASN A 115 -1.78 0.56 20.73
C ASN A 115 -0.93 -0.69 21.10
N ALA A 116 -0.37 -1.34 20.08
CA ALA A 116 0.40 -2.56 20.20
C ALA A 116 1.80 -2.38 19.60
N ALA A 117 2.80 -3.03 20.20
CA ALA A 117 4.18 -3.00 19.73
C ALA A 117 4.77 -4.42 19.59
N PRO A 118 4.30 -5.22 18.61
CA PRO A 118 4.95 -6.48 18.24
C PRO A 118 6.29 -6.26 17.52
N TYR A 119 7.06 -7.35 17.39
CA TYR A 119 8.20 -7.48 16.50
C TYR A 119 7.74 -8.08 15.17
N ILE A 120 7.92 -7.34 14.08
CA ILE A 120 7.52 -7.73 12.73
C ILE A 120 8.79 -7.73 11.88
N HIS A 121 9.25 -8.92 11.45
CA HIS A 121 10.47 -9.02 10.66
C HIS A 121 10.52 -10.17 9.67
N HIS A 122 11.28 -10.01 8.59
CA HIS A 122 11.45 -11.05 7.56
C HIS A 122 10.10 -11.48 6.94
N CYS A 123 9.14 -10.57 6.86
CA CYS A 123 7.86 -10.81 6.22
C CYS A 123 7.75 -10.07 4.89
N TYR A 124 6.97 -10.65 3.98
CA TYR A 124 6.43 -9.99 2.80
C TYR A 124 5.02 -9.54 3.11
N ILE A 125 4.73 -8.24 3.02
CA ILE A 125 3.43 -7.68 3.37
C ILE A 125 2.90 -6.98 2.13
N MET A 126 1.99 -7.66 1.44
CA MET A 126 1.66 -7.32 0.06
C MET A 126 0.20 -7.41 -0.31
N ASP A 127 -0.19 -6.67 -1.34
CA ASP A 127 -1.50 -6.73 -1.99
C ASP A 127 -2.69 -6.57 -1.03
N ASN A 128 -2.51 -5.75 0.01
CA ASN A 128 -3.58 -5.40 0.93
C ASN A 128 -4.37 -4.19 0.40
N LYS A 129 -5.68 -4.15 0.69
CA LYS A 129 -6.63 -3.14 0.16
C LYS A 129 -6.38 -1.73 0.69
N ALA A 130 -5.68 -1.59 1.81
CA ALA A 130 -5.31 -0.32 2.41
C ALA A 130 -3.81 -0.29 2.73
N THR A 131 -3.44 -0.41 4.01
CA THR A 131 -2.05 -0.26 4.46
C THR A 131 -1.38 -1.62 4.59
N GLY A 132 -0.09 -1.73 4.26
CA GLY A 132 0.69 -2.91 4.60
C GLY A 132 0.81 -3.09 6.12
N ILE A 133 1.49 -2.17 6.80
CA ILE A 133 1.62 -2.14 8.27
C ILE A 133 1.00 -0.86 8.81
N GLY A 134 -0.07 -0.98 9.59
CA GLY A 134 -0.69 0.13 10.32
C GLY A 134 -0.26 0.17 11.78
N ALA A 135 0.36 1.26 12.22
CA ALA A 135 0.75 1.49 13.60
C ALA A 135 0.01 2.71 14.18
N PHE A 136 -0.84 2.47 15.16
CA PHE A 136 -1.65 3.49 15.83
C PHE A 136 -1.21 3.63 17.28
N ILE A 137 -0.87 4.86 17.69
CA ILE A 137 -0.45 5.26 19.06
C ILE A 137 0.92 4.71 19.48
N SER A 138 1.15 3.40 19.33
CA SER A 138 2.40 2.71 19.65
C SER A 138 3.08 2.25 18.37
N LEU A 139 4.41 2.33 18.32
CA LEU A 139 5.19 1.88 17.16
C LEU A 139 5.66 0.42 17.36
N PRO A 140 5.31 -0.53 16.46
CA PRO A 140 5.92 -1.86 16.42
C PRO A 140 7.39 -1.81 15.98
N HIS A 141 8.16 -2.84 16.32
CA HIS A 141 9.50 -3.02 15.75
C HIS A 141 9.34 -3.56 14.33
N VAL A 142 9.59 -2.73 13.32
CA VAL A 142 9.42 -3.09 11.91
C VAL A 142 10.79 -3.18 11.26
N ARG A 143 11.27 -4.41 11.03
CA ARG A 143 12.63 -4.64 10.56
C ARG A 143 12.75 -5.72 9.49
N ASN A 144 13.61 -5.54 8.48
CA ASN A 144 13.89 -6.57 7.47
C ASN A 144 12.63 -7.10 6.77
N ASN A 145 11.63 -6.25 6.54
CA ASN A 145 10.43 -6.63 5.80
C ASN A 145 10.47 -6.10 4.37
N VAL A 146 9.76 -6.81 3.49
CA VAL A 146 9.37 -6.34 2.17
C VAL A 146 7.90 -5.92 2.24
N VAL A 147 7.60 -4.67 1.90
CA VAL A 147 6.24 -4.13 1.92
C VAL A 147 5.89 -3.60 0.54
N TYR A 148 5.06 -4.35 -0.17
CA TYR A 148 4.92 -4.26 -1.62
C TYR A 148 3.46 -4.16 -2.07
N GLY A 149 3.14 -3.37 -3.09
CA GLY A 149 1.84 -3.51 -3.79
C GLY A 149 0.58 -3.18 -2.98
N ASN A 150 0.69 -2.60 -1.78
CA ASN A 150 -0.48 -2.26 -0.97
C ASN A 150 -1.20 -1.03 -1.57
N ARG A 151 -2.53 -1.04 -1.64
CA ARG A 151 -3.28 0.02 -2.35
C ARG A 151 -3.16 1.42 -1.75
N TRP A 152 -2.75 1.54 -0.48
CA TRP A 152 -2.50 2.84 0.15
C TRP A 152 -1.03 2.98 0.59
N SER A 153 -0.74 3.11 1.88
CA SER A 153 0.66 3.26 2.33
C SER A 153 1.29 1.91 2.65
N GLY A 154 2.58 1.75 2.38
CA GLY A 154 3.31 0.56 2.84
C GLY A 154 3.30 0.50 4.36
N ILE A 155 3.81 1.54 5.01
CA ILE A 155 3.81 1.67 6.47
C ILE A 155 3.10 2.96 6.87
N LEU A 156 2.11 2.86 7.75
CA LEU A 156 1.41 3.99 8.36
C LEU A 156 1.77 4.07 9.85
N ALA A 157 2.17 5.24 10.31
CA ALA A 157 2.37 5.56 11.71
C ALA A 157 1.50 6.76 12.11
N TRP A 158 0.37 6.47 12.76
CA TRP A 158 -0.60 7.47 13.20
C TRP A 158 -0.50 7.73 14.70
N GLY A 159 -0.01 8.93 15.06
CA GLY A 159 0.25 9.30 16.45
C GLY A 159 1.23 8.36 17.15
N ALA A 160 1.98 7.58 16.38
CA ALA A 160 2.85 6.53 16.88
C ALA A 160 4.09 7.13 17.52
N LYS A 161 4.44 6.64 18.70
CA LYS A 161 5.64 7.06 19.44
C LYS A 161 6.36 5.84 19.98
N SER A 162 7.68 5.89 19.98
CA SER A 162 8.51 4.93 20.72
C SER A 162 9.88 5.52 20.99
N LEU A 163 10.49 5.11 22.10
CA LEU A 163 11.89 5.37 22.40
C LEU A 163 12.82 4.26 21.87
N ASP A 164 12.29 3.04 21.75
CA ASP A 164 13.07 1.83 21.55
C ASP A 164 12.71 1.05 20.28
N ALA A 165 11.57 1.38 19.64
CA ALA A 165 11.15 0.79 18.38
C ALA A 165 11.57 1.67 17.19
N TYR A 166 11.92 1.01 16.09
CA TYR A 166 12.44 1.64 14.87
C TYR A 166 11.74 1.04 13.67
N ILE A 167 11.59 1.84 12.61
CA ILE A 167 11.33 1.36 11.26
C ILE A 167 12.69 1.29 10.58
N GLU A 168 13.27 0.10 10.47
CA GLU A 168 14.63 -0.06 9.97
C GLU A 168 14.84 -1.21 9.00
N GLN A 169 15.69 -1.03 7.99
CA GLN A 169 16.11 -2.10 7.08
C GLN A 169 14.96 -2.76 6.32
N ASN A 170 13.90 -2.00 6.02
CA ASN A 170 12.80 -2.49 5.20
C ASN A 170 12.97 -2.06 3.74
N VAL A 171 12.39 -2.84 2.84
CA VAL A 171 12.21 -2.48 1.43
C VAL A 171 10.73 -2.25 1.20
N VAL A 172 10.35 -1.00 0.94
CA VAL A 172 8.96 -0.57 0.83
C VAL A 172 8.74 0.07 -0.52
N LEU A 173 8.02 -0.63 -1.40
CA LEU A 173 7.95 -0.27 -2.80
C LEU A 173 6.60 -0.52 -3.46
N ARG A 174 6.31 0.25 -4.51
CA ARG A 174 5.09 0.12 -5.33
C ARG A 174 3.78 0.13 -4.54
N ASN A 175 3.73 0.89 -3.44
CA ASN A 175 2.48 1.11 -2.72
C ASN A 175 1.69 2.28 -3.35
N GLY A 176 0.36 2.19 -3.33
CA GLY A 176 -0.55 3.08 -4.06
C GLY A 176 -0.62 4.53 -3.54
N TYR A 177 -0.04 4.82 -2.38
CA TYR A 177 0.09 6.19 -1.87
C TYR A 177 1.52 6.52 -1.45
N SER A 178 2.02 5.89 -0.39
CA SER A 178 3.34 6.24 0.12
C SER A 178 4.11 5.07 0.69
N GLY A 179 5.44 5.16 0.71
CA GLY A 179 6.26 4.18 1.41
C GLY A 179 6.04 4.25 2.92
N LEU A 180 6.27 5.43 3.49
CA LEU A 180 6.00 5.72 4.91
C LEU A 180 5.06 6.92 5.05
N ALA A 181 3.91 6.73 5.70
CA ALA A 181 2.98 7.79 6.07
C ALA A 181 3.03 8.09 7.57
N LEU A 182 3.33 9.32 7.93
CA LEU A 182 3.36 9.80 9.32
C LEU A 182 2.16 10.73 9.55
N LYS A 183 1.18 10.28 10.31
CA LYS A 183 -0.03 11.07 10.62
C LYS A 183 -0.11 11.46 12.08
N GLY A 184 -0.71 12.62 12.36
CA GLY A 184 -0.83 13.12 13.73
C GLY A 184 0.54 13.36 14.41
N PRO A 185 0.59 13.42 15.76
CA PRO A 185 1.80 13.76 16.51
C PRO A 185 2.77 12.56 16.64
N SER A 186 3.16 11.96 15.51
CA SER A 186 4.10 10.85 15.45
C SER A 186 5.53 11.31 15.70
N ASN A 187 6.26 10.56 16.53
CA ASN A 187 7.67 10.78 16.84
C ASN A 187 8.39 9.44 16.84
N ILE A 188 8.94 9.10 15.68
CA ILE A 188 9.58 7.81 15.42
C ILE A 188 10.95 8.01 14.75
N VAL A 189 11.68 6.92 14.55
CA VAL A 189 12.92 6.90 13.78
C VAL A 189 12.77 5.91 12.62
N ALA A 190 12.90 6.43 11.40
CA ALA A 190 12.96 5.65 10.18
C ALA A 190 14.38 5.73 9.60
N ARG A 191 15.08 4.60 9.54
CA ARG A 191 16.47 4.56 9.08
C ARG A 191 16.84 3.32 8.28
N ASN A 192 17.83 3.43 7.40
CA ASN A 192 18.34 2.30 6.62
C ASN A 192 17.26 1.59 5.80
N ASN A 193 16.15 2.26 5.46
CA ASN A 193 15.10 1.67 4.62
C ASN A 193 15.29 2.07 3.16
N ILE A 194 14.73 1.28 2.24
CA ILE A 194 14.52 1.66 0.85
C ILE A 194 13.03 1.96 0.65
N PHE A 195 12.70 3.19 0.27
CA PHE A 195 11.37 3.61 -0.16
C PHE A 195 11.43 3.89 -1.66
N MET A 196 10.83 3.05 -2.50
CA MET A 196 10.92 3.25 -3.94
C MET A 196 9.67 2.98 -4.75
N GLU A 197 9.51 3.68 -5.87
CA GLU A 197 8.41 3.45 -6.83
C GLU A 197 7.01 3.47 -6.18
N ASN A 198 6.86 4.13 -5.03
CA ASN A 198 5.53 4.35 -4.45
C ASN A 198 4.84 5.45 -5.27
N HIS A 199 3.54 5.25 -5.52
CA HIS A 199 2.77 6.04 -6.47
C HIS A 199 2.91 7.55 -6.21
N TYR A 200 2.77 8.01 -4.95
CA TYR A 200 2.88 9.43 -4.64
C TYR A 200 4.14 9.77 -3.85
N TYR A 201 4.32 9.24 -2.64
CA TYR A 201 5.37 9.70 -1.73
C TYR A 201 6.32 8.59 -1.31
N GLY A 202 7.63 8.85 -1.28
CA GLY A 202 8.55 7.99 -0.54
C GLY A 202 8.26 8.07 0.96
N VAL A 203 8.26 9.29 1.50
CA VAL A 203 7.87 9.59 2.88
C VAL A 203 6.88 10.76 2.93
N PHE A 204 5.67 10.49 3.41
CA PHE A 204 4.64 11.47 3.67
C PHE A 204 4.56 11.79 5.16
N ALA A 205 4.37 13.07 5.51
CA ALA A 205 4.12 13.47 6.90
C ALA A 205 3.06 14.57 7.03
N ASP A 206 2.25 14.49 8.06
CA ASP A 206 1.39 15.59 8.49
C ASP A 206 2.21 16.67 9.23
N PRO A 207 1.71 17.91 9.33
CA PRO A 207 2.38 18.99 10.06
C PRO A 207 2.74 18.66 11.51
N ALA A 208 1.95 17.79 12.15
CA ALA A 208 2.14 17.38 13.54
C ALA A 208 3.28 16.38 13.75
N ALA A 209 3.81 15.75 12.68
CA ALA A 209 4.84 14.70 12.77
C ALA A 209 6.28 15.23 12.70
N GLY A 210 6.48 16.55 12.87
CA GLY A 210 7.76 17.22 12.61
C GLY A 210 8.96 16.84 13.51
N GLN A 211 8.77 15.98 14.51
CA GLN A 211 9.84 15.43 15.36
C GLN A 211 10.42 14.11 14.84
N THR A 212 9.73 13.47 13.88
CA THR A 212 10.18 12.19 13.33
C THR A 212 11.52 12.32 12.61
N LYS A 213 12.44 11.40 12.90
CA LYS A 213 13.77 11.35 12.29
C LYS A 213 13.77 10.39 11.12
N VAL A 214 13.97 10.94 9.91
CA VAL A 214 14.16 10.16 8.68
C VAL A 214 15.62 10.34 8.26
N GLU A 215 16.44 9.31 8.47
CA GLU A 215 17.90 9.37 8.28
C GLU A 215 18.44 8.10 7.63
N TYR A 216 19.45 8.21 6.76
CA TYR A 216 20.12 7.06 6.13
C TYR A 216 19.18 6.13 5.34
N ASN A 217 18.10 6.64 4.77
CA ASN A 217 17.22 5.89 3.88
C ASN A 217 17.58 6.14 2.41
N ASN A 218 17.19 5.23 1.54
CA ASN A 218 17.15 5.45 0.10
C ASN A 218 15.71 5.76 -0.32
N ILE A 219 15.49 6.91 -0.94
CA ILE A 219 14.18 7.36 -1.39
C ILE A 219 14.25 7.55 -2.90
N TYR A 220 13.91 6.52 -3.66
CA TYR A 220 14.26 6.42 -5.09
C TYR A 220 13.03 6.23 -5.98
N LYS A 221 12.92 6.94 -7.11
CA LYS A 221 11.82 6.79 -8.09
C LYS A 221 10.39 6.88 -7.52
N ASN A 222 10.16 7.59 -6.42
CA ASN A 222 8.80 7.94 -5.99
C ASN A 222 8.40 9.24 -6.70
N TYR A 223 7.12 9.44 -7.03
CA TYR A 223 6.66 10.67 -7.71
C TYR A 223 7.08 11.93 -6.95
N TYR A 224 6.95 11.89 -5.62
CA TYR A 224 7.57 12.82 -4.69
C TYR A 224 8.44 12.05 -3.68
N PRO A 225 9.72 12.41 -3.50
CA PRO A 225 10.54 11.79 -2.46
C PRO A 225 9.93 11.98 -1.07
N PHE A 226 9.48 13.20 -0.77
CA PHE A 226 8.84 13.56 0.48
C PHE A 226 8.05 14.86 0.36
N ASN A 227 7.16 15.12 1.31
CA ASN A 227 6.41 16.38 1.36
C ASN A 227 7.12 17.45 2.23
N ARG A 228 6.60 18.68 2.23
CA ARG A 228 7.22 19.83 2.92
C ARG A 228 7.28 19.74 4.45
N PHE A 229 6.54 18.82 5.06
CA PHE A 229 6.36 18.77 6.51
C PHE A 229 7.39 17.87 7.21
N ILE A 230 8.04 16.98 6.47
CA ILE A 230 9.08 16.13 7.01
C ILE A 230 10.48 16.74 6.78
N LYS A 231 11.28 16.78 7.84
CA LYS A 231 12.68 17.17 7.76
C LYS A 231 13.52 15.94 7.43
N VAL A 232 13.82 15.78 6.15
CA VAL A 232 14.68 14.69 5.68
C VAL A 232 16.14 15.08 5.89
N ASN A 233 16.89 14.23 6.59
CA ASN A 233 18.30 14.45 6.85
C ASN A 233 19.11 14.31 5.54
N ARG A 234 20.24 15.03 5.41
CA ARG A 234 21.19 14.89 4.28
C ARG A 234 21.84 13.51 4.17
N THR A 235 21.67 12.67 5.19
CA THR A 235 22.13 11.29 5.19
C THR A 235 21.29 10.37 4.30
N ASN A 236 20.07 10.79 3.92
CA ASN A 236 19.26 10.05 2.96
C ASN A 236 19.79 10.23 1.54
N VAL A 237 19.57 9.23 0.70
CA VAL A 237 20.01 9.20 -0.70
C VAL A 237 18.86 8.86 -1.64
N SER A 238 19.10 9.06 -2.93
CA SER A 238 18.16 8.68 -3.99
C SER A 238 18.98 8.07 -5.12
N LEU A 239 19.21 6.77 -5.04
CA LEU A 239 20.03 6.00 -5.98
C LEU A 239 19.35 4.67 -6.27
N ASP A 240 19.60 4.12 -7.45
CA ASP A 240 19.16 2.78 -7.80
C ASP A 240 19.72 1.77 -6.78
N PRO A 241 18.87 1.05 -6.04
CA PRO A 241 19.32 0.09 -5.03
C PRO A 241 19.97 -1.15 -5.65
N LYS A 242 19.76 -1.45 -6.94
CA LYS A 242 20.31 -2.63 -7.62
C LYS A 242 20.06 -3.93 -6.84
N PHE A 243 18.80 -4.35 -6.81
CA PHE A 243 18.42 -5.63 -6.22
C PHE A 243 18.99 -6.83 -7.00
N ILE A 244 19.01 -7.99 -6.36
CA ILE A 244 19.39 -9.26 -7.00
C ILE A 244 18.34 -9.64 -8.04
N ASN A 245 17.07 -9.70 -7.63
CA ASN A 245 15.95 -9.92 -8.54
C ASN A 245 14.73 -9.08 -8.10
N PRO A 246 14.42 -7.96 -8.78
CA PRO A 246 13.25 -7.16 -8.45
C PRO A 246 11.93 -7.73 -9.03
N SER A 247 11.97 -8.89 -9.72
CA SER A 247 10.79 -9.54 -10.29
C SER A 247 9.76 -9.92 -9.23
N LEU A 248 8.48 -9.98 -9.62
CA LEU A 248 7.40 -10.44 -8.75
C LEU A 248 7.24 -11.96 -8.74
N SER A 249 7.74 -12.65 -9.78
CA SER A 249 7.66 -14.12 -9.86
C SER A 249 8.62 -14.81 -8.90
N LYS A 250 9.86 -14.29 -8.77
CA LYS A 250 10.88 -14.79 -7.83
C LYS A 250 11.56 -13.62 -7.10
N PRO A 251 10.85 -12.94 -6.19
CA PRO A 251 11.32 -11.70 -5.59
C PRO A 251 12.55 -11.91 -4.71
N ASN A 252 13.60 -11.16 -5.01
CA ASN A 252 14.82 -11.09 -4.21
C ASN A 252 15.28 -9.63 -4.10
N PHE A 253 14.73 -8.96 -3.09
CA PHE A 253 14.98 -7.55 -2.79
C PHE A 253 16.24 -7.29 -1.97
N TYR A 254 17.15 -8.26 -1.87
CA TYR A 254 18.49 -8.02 -1.34
C TYR A 254 19.30 -7.21 -2.35
N CYS A 255 20.15 -6.32 -1.85
CA CYS A 255 21.05 -5.54 -2.69
C CYS A 255 22.16 -6.42 -3.25
N ASN A 256 22.43 -6.35 -4.55
CA ASN A 256 23.55 -7.09 -5.15
C ASN A 256 24.91 -6.45 -4.81
N SER A 257 26.00 -7.15 -5.13
CA SER A 257 27.37 -6.75 -4.79
C SER A 257 27.83 -5.41 -5.39
N LYS A 258 27.11 -4.89 -6.40
CA LYS A 258 27.40 -3.61 -7.06
C LYS A 258 26.48 -2.48 -6.58
N SER A 259 25.63 -2.75 -5.59
CA SER A 259 24.68 -1.77 -5.08
C SER A 259 25.38 -0.61 -4.38
N PRO A 260 24.96 0.64 -4.64
CA PRO A 260 25.44 1.80 -3.89
C PRO A 260 24.92 1.85 -2.44
N MET A 261 24.04 0.93 -2.05
CA MET A 261 23.46 0.86 -0.71
C MET A 261 24.36 0.17 0.31
N LEU A 262 25.37 -0.57 -0.16
CA LEU A 262 26.26 -1.34 0.70
C LEU A 262 27.05 -0.44 1.65
N LYS A 263 27.02 -0.77 2.94
CA LYS A 263 27.70 -0.08 4.06
C LYS A 263 27.44 1.42 4.15
N ARG A 264 26.36 1.89 3.54
CA ARG A 264 26.00 3.31 3.45
C ARG A 264 25.07 3.78 4.58
N GLY A 265 24.38 2.84 5.21
CA GLY A 265 23.46 3.08 6.29
C GLY A 265 24.15 3.52 7.58
N LYS A 266 23.32 3.92 8.54
CA LYS A 266 23.75 4.21 9.90
C LYS A 266 24.41 2.98 10.50
N GLY A 267 25.59 3.16 11.11
CA GLY A 267 26.39 2.06 11.65
C GLY A 267 27.24 1.31 10.62
N LYS A 268 27.39 1.83 9.39
CA LYS A 268 28.04 1.13 8.26
C LYS A 268 27.32 -0.15 7.86
N LEU A 269 26.02 -0.20 8.12
CA LEU A 269 25.12 -1.25 7.66
C LEU A 269 24.67 -0.96 6.23
N ASP A 270 24.11 -1.96 5.56
CA ASP A 270 23.47 -1.76 4.27
C ASP A 270 22.15 -0.97 4.46
N ILE A 271 21.76 -0.21 3.44
CA ILE A 271 20.42 0.38 3.36
C ILE A 271 19.52 -0.62 2.63
N GLY A 272 18.38 -0.99 3.22
CA GLY A 272 17.51 -2.07 2.76
C GLY A 272 17.66 -3.32 3.62
N LEU A 273 17.32 -4.48 3.07
CA LEU A 273 17.40 -5.77 3.77
C LEU A 273 18.85 -6.15 4.10
N LEU A 274 19.06 -6.79 5.25
CA LEU A 274 20.36 -7.32 5.64
C LEU A 274 20.63 -8.70 5.05
N ALA A 275 21.64 -8.82 4.19
CA ALA A 275 22.04 -10.07 3.56
C ALA A 275 22.58 -11.15 4.52
N HIS A 276 22.96 -10.82 5.75
CA HIS A 276 23.57 -11.76 6.71
C HIS A 276 22.57 -12.45 7.65
N GLU A 277 21.26 -12.20 7.48
CA GLU A 277 20.21 -12.80 8.30
C GLU A 277 19.41 -13.90 7.55
N VAL A 278 19.79 -14.24 6.31
CA VAL A 278 19.28 -15.39 5.55
C VAL A 278 20.43 -16.34 5.24
N VAL A 279 20.18 -17.63 5.49
CA VAL A 279 21.13 -18.73 5.33
C VAL A 279 21.75 -18.68 3.93
N GLU A 280 23.09 -18.68 3.86
CA GLU A 280 23.84 -18.84 2.62
C GLU A 280 23.48 -20.20 1.98
N GLU A 281 22.79 -20.20 0.85
CA GLU A 281 22.83 -21.36 -0.03
C GLU A 281 24.21 -21.40 -0.68
N LYS A 282 24.97 -22.44 -0.33
CA LYS A 282 26.18 -22.82 -1.04
C LYS A 282 25.78 -23.28 -2.43
N VAL A 283 26.20 -22.52 -3.44
CA VAL A 283 26.21 -22.98 -4.83
C VAL A 283 27.28 -24.07 -4.93
N GLU A 284 26.86 -25.34 -4.98
CA GLU A 284 27.70 -26.43 -5.44
C GLU A 284 27.59 -26.55 -6.96
N GLU A 285 28.75 -26.46 -7.60
CA GLU A 285 28.99 -26.67 -9.02
C GLU A 285 28.68 -28.14 -9.35
N THR A 286 27.69 -28.43 -10.20
CA THR A 286 27.49 -29.79 -10.73
C THR A 286 27.41 -29.78 -12.26
N THR A 287 28.08 -30.77 -12.82
CA THR A 287 28.25 -31.10 -14.24
C THR A 287 26.94 -31.20 -15.02
N GLU A 288 26.95 -30.69 -16.25
CA GLU A 288 25.86 -30.66 -17.24
C GLU A 288 24.97 -31.90 -17.20
N THR A 289 23.79 -31.72 -16.60
CA THR A 289 22.59 -32.49 -16.93
C THR A 289 21.70 -31.54 -17.73
N ARG A 290 21.18 -32.02 -18.86
CA ARG A 290 20.26 -31.25 -19.71
C ARG A 290 19.07 -30.81 -18.82
N ASN A 291 18.82 -29.51 -18.76
CA ASN A 291 17.78 -28.95 -17.89
C ASN A 291 16.41 -29.48 -18.34
N ALA A 292 15.62 -29.97 -17.40
CA ALA A 292 14.32 -30.60 -17.66
C ALA A 292 13.15 -29.60 -17.58
N ASP A 293 13.46 -28.37 -17.17
CA ASP A 293 12.59 -27.22 -16.97
C ASP A 293 13.44 -25.98 -17.34
N ALA A 294 13.57 -25.74 -18.63
CA ALA A 294 14.60 -24.87 -19.19
C ALA A 294 14.41 -23.39 -18.83
N ASP A 295 13.18 -22.93 -18.74
CA ASP A 295 12.79 -21.58 -18.34
C ASP A 295 12.40 -21.44 -16.85
N GLY A 296 12.22 -22.56 -16.15
CA GLY A 296 12.11 -22.62 -14.69
C GLY A 296 10.70 -22.37 -14.18
N ASP A 297 9.68 -22.73 -14.95
CA ASP A 297 8.25 -22.58 -14.66
C ASP A 297 7.63 -23.83 -13.99
N ALA A 298 8.43 -24.88 -13.80
CA ALA A 298 8.06 -26.17 -13.25
C ALA A 298 7.16 -27.04 -14.15
N MET A 299 7.04 -26.71 -15.43
CA MET A 299 6.56 -27.59 -16.47
C MET A 299 7.74 -28.28 -17.16
N CYS A 300 7.53 -29.54 -17.57
CA CYS A 300 8.64 -30.28 -18.16
C CYS A 300 8.75 -29.95 -19.64
N ASP A 301 9.96 -29.61 -20.09
CA ASP A 301 10.26 -29.55 -21.51
C ASP A 301 9.77 -30.85 -22.20
N PRO A 302 9.25 -30.77 -23.45
CA PRO A 302 8.68 -31.90 -24.18
C PRO A 302 9.58 -33.14 -24.19
N TRP A 303 10.90 -32.95 -24.28
CA TRP A 303 11.89 -34.03 -24.35
C TRP A 303 11.83 -34.97 -23.13
N VAL A 304 11.43 -34.48 -21.97
CA VAL A 304 11.31 -35.29 -20.73
C VAL A 304 10.26 -36.39 -20.91
N SER A 305 9.13 -36.04 -21.53
CA SER A 305 8.05 -36.97 -21.82
C SER A 305 8.37 -37.87 -23.03
N GLU A 306 8.98 -37.30 -24.08
CA GLU A 306 9.37 -38.03 -25.31
C GLU A 306 10.42 -39.11 -25.04
N GLU A 307 11.35 -38.86 -24.11
CA GLU A 307 12.38 -39.82 -23.71
C GLU A 307 11.94 -40.74 -22.55
N GLY A 308 10.71 -40.59 -22.05
CA GLY A 308 10.16 -41.40 -20.97
C GLY A 308 10.85 -41.17 -19.61
N GLN A 309 11.39 -39.97 -19.37
CA GLN A 309 12.11 -39.62 -18.13
C GLN A 309 11.23 -38.91 -17.08
N SER A 310 9.91 -38.87 -17.25
CA SER A 310 9.00 -38.15 -16.35
C SER A 310 9.09 -38.57 -14.88
N GLU A 311 9.27 -39.86 -14.57
CA GLU A 311 9.47 -40.31 -13.17
C GLU A 311 10.79 -39.83 -12.55
N LYS A 312 11.82 -39.63 -13.38
CA LYS A 312 13.14 -39.18 -12.92
C LYS A 312 13.13 -37.69 -12.58
N TYR A 313 12.34 -36.90 -13.30
CA TYR A 313 12.26 -35.45 -13.14
C TYR A 313 10.97 -34.97 -12.46
N SER A 314 10.18 -35.87 -11.88
CA SER A 314 8.91 -35.52 -11.21
C SER A 314 9.08 -34.63 -9.98
N ALA A 315 10.31 -34.48 -9.47
CA ALA A 315 10.66 -33.55 -8.39
C ALA A 315 11.10 -32.17 -8.92
N THR A 316 11.35 -32.05 -10.23
CA THR A 316 11.81 -30.84 -10.91
C THR A 316 10.66 -30.16 -11.64
N CYS A 317 9.87 -30.94 -12.39
CA CYS A 317 8.81 -30.42 -13.24
C CYS A 317 7.63 -31.39 -13.33
N SER A 318 6.46 -30.91 -13.74
CA SER A 318 5.26 -31.71 -13.94
C SER A 318 4.45 -31.19 -15.13
N GLY A 319 3.91 -32.10 -15.95
CA GLY A 319 3.19 -31.71 -17.17
C GLY A 319 4.10 -31.64 -18.39
N VAL A 320 3.63 -31.01 -19.47
CA VAL A 320 4.40 -30.77 -20.69
C VAL A 320 4.30 -29.31 -21.03
N ASP A 321 5.44 -28.64 -21.08
CA ASP A 321 5.59 -27.26 -21.50
C ASP A 321 5.56 -27.16 -23.03
N ASN A 322 4.65 -26.34 -23.59
CA ASN A 322 4.53 -26.17 -25.03
C ASN A 322 5.46 -25.09 -25.61
N CYS A 323 6.14 -24.32 -24.78
CA CYS A 323 7.10 -23.29 -25.16
C CYS A 323 8.31 -23.30 -24.19
N PRO A 324 9.24 -24.26 -24.38
CA PRO A 324 10.35 -24.59 -23.47
C PRO A 324 11.41 -23.50 -23.23
N GLU A 325 11.20 -22.31 -23.78
CA GLU A 325 12.09 -21.16 -23.62
C GLU A 325 11.36 -19.95 -23.02
N GLU A 326 10.07 -20.09 -22.72
CA GLU A 326 9.16 -19.01 -22.33
C GLU A 326 8.28 -19.46 -21.17
N ALA A 327 8.74 -19.16 -19.95
CA ALA A 327 8.00 -19.48 -18.74
C ALA A 327 6.57 -18.94 -18.77
N GLU A 328 5.62 -19.80 -18.41
CA GLU A 328 4.22 -19.49 -18.12
C GLU A 328 4.07 -18.25 -17.20
N ASP A 329 3.09 -17.40 -17.48
CA ASP A 329 2.74 -16.25 -16.66
C ASP A 329 1.51 -16.55 -15.79
N VAL A 330 1.69 -17.45 -14.82
CA VAL A 330 0.62 -17.93 -13.92
C VAL A 330 -0.24 -16.80 -13.33
N ASP A 331 -1.37 -16.54 -13.97
CA ASP A 331 -2.32 -15.49 -13.63
C ASP A 331 -3.77 -16.00 -13.56
N GLY A 332 -3.96 -17.29 -13.82
CA GLY A 332 -5.25 -17.98 -13.78
C GLY A 332 -5.85 -18.22 -15.16
N MET A 333 -5.16 -17.83 -16.23
CA MET A 333 -5.56 -18.00 -17.62
C MET A 333 -4.59 -18.94 -18.31
N GLN A 334 -5.13 -20.05 -18.83
CA GLN A 334 -4.40 -21.12 -19.55
C GLN A 334 -3.10 -21.65 -18.93
N ASP A 335 -2.84 -21.40 -17.63
CA ASP A 335 -1.70 -21.86 -16.81
C ASP A 335 -1.27 -23.36 -16.91
N ASP A 336 -2.06 -24.21 -17.58
CA ASP A 336 -1.80 -25.65 -17.72
C ASP A 336 -0.97 -26.01 -18.98
N ASP A 337 -0.68 -25.05 -19.87
CA ASP A 337 -0.02 -25.32 -21.16
C ASP A 337 1.47 -24.91 -21.22
N GLY A 338 1.95 -24.22 -20.19
CA GLY A 338 3.35 -23.83 -20.01
C GLY A 338 3.71 -22.58 -20.79
N CYS A 339 2.72 -21.90 -21.40
CA CYS A 339 2.94 -20.79 -22.29
C CYS A 339 2.27 -19.50 -21.87
N PRO A 340 3.01 -18.39 -21.95
CA PRO A 340 2.50 -17.15 -21.43
C PRO A 340 1.31 -16.60 -22.24
N ASP A 341 0.23 -16.29 -21.54
CA ASP A 341 -0.98 -15.64 -22.00
C ASP A 341 -0.78 -14.11 -22.06
N VAL A 342 -0.15 -13.67 -23.15
CA VAL A 342 0.22 -12.25 -23.34
C VAL A 342 -0.96 -11.28 -23.55
N ASP A 343 -2.17 -11.78 -23.81
CA ASP A 343 -3.38 -11.03 -24.17
C ASP A 343 -4.62 -11.83 -23.70
N ASN A 344 -4.95 -11.65 -22.43
CA ASN A 344 -5.90 -12.51 -21.71
C ASN A 344 -7.34 -12.39 -22.18
N ASP A 345 -7.78 -11.17 -22.50
CA ASP A 345 -9.13 -10.90 -23.00
C ASP A 345 -9.25 -10.90 -24.53
N ARG A 346 -8.12 -11.03 -25.22
CA ARG A 346 -7.98 -11.24 -26.68
C ARG A 346 -8.47 -10.06 -27.50
N ASP A 347 -8.33 -8.84 -26.98
CA ASP A 347 -8.66 -7.63 -27.72
C ASP A 347 -7.51 -7.11 -28.62
N GLY A 348 -6.31 -7.71 -28.48
CA GLY A 348 -5.10 -7.38 -29.23
C GLY A 348 -4.25 -6.27 -28.58
N ILE A 349 -4.50 -5.95 -27.32
CA ILE A 349 -3.68 -5.12 -26.45
C ILE A 349 -3.17 -6.04 -25.35
N CYS A 350 -1.85 -6.05 -25.13
CA CYS A 350 -1.26 -7.05 -24.26
C CYS A 350 -1.21 -6.59 -22.81
N ASP A 351 -1.29 -7.56 -21.93
CA ASP A 351 -1.26 -7.37 -20.49
C ASP A 351 -0.06 -6.51 -20.03
N PRO A 352 -0.19 -5.73 -18.93
CA PRO A 352 0.85 -4.87 -18.41
C PRO A 352 2.21 -5.56 -18.21
N TRP A 353 2.17 -6.86 -17.91
CA TRP A 353 3.37 -7.64 -17.66
C TRP A 353 4.25 -7.74 -18.91
N VAL A 354 3.67 -7.72 -20.12
CA VAL A 354 4.41 -7.81 -21.39
C VAL A 354 5.29 -6.58 -21.59
N GLU A 355 4.75 -5.37 -21.34
CA GLU A 355 5.54 -4.14 -21.35
C GLU A 355 6.52 -4.08 -20.18
N ALA A 356 6.09 -4.46 -18.97
CA ALA A 356 6.93 -4.44 -17.78
C ALA A 356 8.16 -5.37 -17.92
N SER A 357 8.00 -6.47 -18.66
CA SER A 357 9.07 -7.42 -19.02
C SER A 357 9.88 -6.97 -20.25
N GLY A 358 9.50 -5.87 -20.91
CA GLY A 358 10.17 -5.36 -22.10
C GLY A 358 9.96 -6.24 -23.34
N LEU A 359 8.90 -7.05 -23.35
CA LEU A 359 8.62 -8.06 -24.38
C LEU A 359 7.65 -7.59 -25.47
N LEU A 360 7.12 -6.37 -25.41
CA LEU A 360 6.23 -5.81 -26.44
C LEU A 360 6.75 -5.98 -27.88
N SER A 361 8.07 -5.85 -28.09
CA SER A 361 8.66 -6.06 -29.43
C SER A 361 8.69 -7.52 -29.87
N ARG A 362 8.77 -8.47 -28.94
CA ARG A 362 8.73 -9.92 -29.21
C ARG A 362 7.31 -10.34 -29.63
N TYR A 363 6.31 -9.81 -28.95
CA TYR A 363 4.90 -10.12 -29.19
C TYR A 363 4.19 -9.12 -30.11
N ALA A 364 4.91 -8.33 -30.91
CA ALA A 364 4.33 -7.30 -31.80
C ALA A 364 3.34 -7.84 -32.86
N HIS A 365 3.26 -9.17 -33.02
CA HIS A 365 2.27 -9.84 -33.88
C HIS A 365 0.89 -10.00 -33.19
N VAL A 366 0.84 -9.89 -31.86
CA VAL A 366 -0.37 -9.89 -31.02
C VAL A 366 -0.55 -8.49 -30.39
N CYS A 367 0.49 -7.97 -29.74
CA CYS A 367 0.44 -6.74 -28.94
C CYS A 367 0.47 -5.46 -29.79
N LYS A 368 -0.59 -4.67 -29.71
CA LYS A 368 -0.64 -3.30 -30.27
C LYS A 368 -0.35 -2.22 -29.23
N GLY A 369 -0.34 -2.56 -27.95
CA GLY A 369 -0.16 -1.63 -26.84
C GLY A 369 -0.16 -2.38 -25.50
N THR A 370 -0.32 -1.63 -24.43
CA THR A 370 -0.36 -2.13 -23.06
C THR A 370 -1.75 -1.92 -22.49
N ASP A 371 -2.37 -2.99 -22.04
CA ASP A 371 -3.71 -3.02 -21.51
C ASP A 371 -3.71 -2.62 -20.03
N LEU A 372 -4.62 -1.74 -19.59
CA LEU A 372 -4.82 -1.38 -18.18
C LEU A 372 -5.88 -2.24 -17.49
N CYS A 373 -6.63 -3.06 -18.23
CA CYS A 373 -7.70 -3.94 -17.79
C CYS A 373 -7.61 -5.37 -18.37
N PRO A 374 -6.58 -6.17 -18.00
CA PRO A 374 -6.24 -7.49 -18.57
C PRO A 374 -7.36 -8.53 -18.74
N GLU A 375 -8.47 -8.35 -18.04
CA GLU A 375 -9.56 -9.31 -17.91
C GLU A 375 -10.81 -8.88 -18.67
N LEU A 376 -10.77 -7.71 -19.30
CA LEU A 376 -11.93 -7.02 -19.81
C LEU A 376 -11.60 -6.35 -21.12
N ALA A 377 -12.04 -6.98 -22.21
CA ALA A 377 -11.79 -6.46 -23.55
C ALA A 377 -12.25 -5.01 -23.73
N GLU A 378 -11.41 -4.23 -24.39
CA GLU A 378 -11.66 -2.85 -24.77
C GLU A 378 -12.99 -2.68 -25.52
N THR A 379 -13.68 -1.56 -25.25
CA THR A 379 -14.89 -1.16 -25.95
C THR A 379 -14.56 -0.06 -26.95
N LEU A 380 -14.30 -0.45 -28.20
CA LEU A 380 -14.03 0.49 -29.31
C LEU A 380 -15.22 1.40 -29.60
N ASN A 381 -15.29 2.53 -28.90
CA ASN A 381 -16.39 3.48 -28.95
C ASN A 381 -15.93 4.90 -29.33
N GLY A 382 -14.62 5.11 -29.51
CA GLY A 382 -14.00 6.40 -29.83
C GLY A 382 -13.57 7.21 -28.60
N TYR A 383 -13.68 6.65 -27.39
CA TYR A 383 -13.27 7.23 -26.12
C TYR A 383 -12.26 6.28 -25.47
N LYS A 384 -11.07 6.79 -25.19
CA LYS A 384 -9.92 6.08 -24.61
C LYS A 384 -9.60 4.66 -25.14
N ASP A 385 -10.03 4.32 -26.35
CA ASP A 385 -9.74 3.07 -27.09
C ASP A 385 -8.26 2.57 -27.16
N THR A 386 -7.30 3.28 -26.56
CA THR A 386 -5.88 2.91 -26.52
C THR A 386 -5.42 2.43 -25.15
N ASP A 387 -6.28 2.48 -24.13
CA ASP A 387 -5.92 2.10 -22.76
C ASP A 387 -6.31 0.66 -22.38
N GLY A 388 -7.01 -0.05 -23.27
CA GLY A 388 -7.36 -1.46 -23.14
C GLY A 388 -8.53 -1.72 -22.19
N CYS A 389 -9.11 -0.66 -21.62
CA CYS A 389 -10.18 -0.78 -20.65
C CYS A 389 -11.55 -0.49 -21.27
N PRO A 390 -12.57 -1.33 -21.02
CA PRO A 390 -13.91 -1.01 -21.46
C PRO A 390 -14.40 0.25 -20.77
N ASP A 391 -14.80 1.21 -21.57
CA ASP A 391 -15.39 2.43 -21.08
C ASP A 391 -16.71 2.78 -21.77
N GLU A 392 -17.36 3.80 -21.22
CA GLU A 392 -18.52 4.41 -21.83
C GLU A 392 -18.18 5.87 -22.11
N VAL A 393 -18.47 6.33 -23.33
CA VAL A 393 -18.42 7.75 -23.68
C VAL A 393 -19.20 8.56 -22.62
N PRO A 394 -18.55 9.46 -21.87
CA PRO A 394 -19.19 10.18 -20.79
C PRO A 394 -20.41 10.95 -21.31
N VAL A 395 -21.55 10.84 -20.65
CA VAL A 395 -22.72 11.64 -21.08
C VAL A 395 -22.42 13.12 -20.84
N PRO A 396 -22.68 14.03 -21.80
CA PRO A 396 -22.45 15.45 -21.62
C PRO A 396 -23.18 15.96 -20.36
N PRO A 397 -22.53 16.76 -19.49
CA PRO A 397 -23.16 17.19 -18.25
C PRO A 397 -24.40 18.04 -18.54
N LYS A 398 -25.35 17.98 -17.60
CA LYS A 398 -26.56 18.82 -17.59
C LYS A 398 -26.16 20.30 -17.70
N LYS A 399 -27.05 21.11 -18.27
CA LYS A 399 -26.83 22.56 -18.48
C LYS A 399 -26.33 23.29 -17.22
N VAL A 400 -26.81 22.88 -16.05
CA VAL A 400 -26.31 23.37 -14.75
C VAL A 400 -26.07 22.16 -13.84
N PHE A 401 -24.93 22.12 -13.16
CA PHE A 401 -24.66 21.15 -12.12
C PHE A 401 -23.80 21.75 -11.00
N VAL A 402 -23.91 21.15 -9.80
CA VAL A 402 -23.09 21.49 -8.64
C VAL A 402 -22.12 20.35 -8.42
N LEU A 403 -20.83 20.67 -8.30
CA LEU A 403 -19.83 19.65 -8.02
C LEU A 403 -19.61 19.55 -6.51
N GLU A 404 -19.96 18.41 -5.94
CA GLU A 404 -19.68 18.13 -4.53
C GLU A 404 -18.18 17.82 -4.33
N GLY A 405 -17.65 18.16 -3.16
CA GLY A 405 -16.26 17.87 -2.80
C GLY A 405 -15.23 18.95 -3.13
N ILE A 406 -15.62 20.07 -3.76
CA ILE A 406 -14.73 21.24 -3.87
C ILE A 406 -14.74 22.01 -2.54
N ASN A 407 -13.63 21.93 -1.81
CA ASN A 407 -13.44 22.53 -0.49
C ASN A 407 -12.32 23.58 -0.52
N PHE A 408 -12.50 24.64 0.28
CA PHE A 408 -11.56 25.75 0.41
C PHE A 408 -11.10 25.93 1.86
N GLU A 409 -9.89 26.47 2.05
CA GLU A 409 -9.46 26.93 3.38
C GLU A 409 -10.44 27.97 3.95
N SER A 410 -10.65 27.93 5.27
CA SER A 410 -11.60 28.80 5.95
C SER A 410 -11.31 30.28 5.69
N GLY A 411 -12.32 31.03 5.21
CA GLY A 411 -12.22 32.44 4.87
C GLY A 411 -11.34 32.77 3.65
N LYS A 412 -10.87 31.77 2.89
CA LYS A 412 -9.97 31.95 1.76
C LYS A 412 -10.50 31.29 0.47
N ALA A 413 -9.83 31.61 -0.63
CA ALA A 413 -10.00 31.01 -1.95
C ALA A 413 -9.00 29.88 -2.27
N ALA A 414 -8.17 29.48 -1.31
CA ALA A 414 -7.23 28.37 -1.50
C ALA A 414 -7.98 27.04 -1.52
N ILE A 415 -7.91 26.32 -2.65
CA ILE A 415 -8.48 24.98 -2.84
C ILE A 415 -7.70 23.97 -1.97
N THR A 416 -8.42 23.08 -1.31
CA THR A 416 -7.83 21.99 -0.52
C THR A 416 -7.42 20.82 -1.42
N LYS A 417 -6.37 20.07 -1.05
CA LYS A 417 -5.90 18.92 -1.84
C LYS A 417 -6.96 17.86 -2.10
N ASP A 418 -7.88 17.65 -1.15
CA ASP A 418 -8.96 16.67 -1.30
C ASP A 418 -9.93 17.03 -2.44
N SER A 419 -9.91 18.29 -2.89
CA SER A 419 -10.73 18.77 -4.02
C SER A 419 -10.16 18.37 -5.38
N ASP A 420 -8.90 17.91 -5.45
CA ASP A 420 -8.25 17.50 -6.69
C ASP A 420 -9.05 16.39 -7.40
N VAL A 421 -9.57 15.42 -6.65
CA VAL A 421 -10.34 14.30 -7.20
C VAL A 421 -11.62 14.78 -7.90
N SER A 422 -12.34 15.73 -7.29
CA SER A 422 -13.54 16.30 -7.91
C SER A 422 -13.18 17.14 -9.13
N LEU A 423 -12.14 17.97 -9.04
CA LEU A 423 -11.72 18.86 -10.13
C LEU A 423 -11.18 18.12 -11.35
N MET A 424 -10.48 17.00 -11.17
CA MET A 424 -10.02 16.16 -12.29
C MET A 424 -11.19 15.60 -13.12
N LYS A 425 -12.34 15.27 -12.51
CA LYS A 425 -13.53 14.87 -13.27
C LYS A 425 -14.02 15.95 -14.24
N VAL A 426 -13.84 17.22 -13.87
CA VAL A 426 -14.18 18.35 -14.74
C VAL A 426 -13.17 18.48 -15.87
N VAL A 427 -11.89 18.24 -15.60
CA VAL A 427 -10.83 18.18 -16.63
C VAL A 427 -11.18 17.12 -17.67
N ASP A 428 -11.45 15.88 -17.23
CA ASP A 428 -11.79 14.77 -18.14
C ASP A 428 -12.98 15.12 -19.05
N ILE A 429 -14.04 15.71 -18.48
CA ILE A 429 -15.22 16.16 -19.25
C ILE A 429 -14.83 17.23 -20.29
N MET A 430 -14.02 18.21 -19.90
CA MET A 430 -13.64 19.32 -20.79
C MET A 430 -12.66 18.90 -21.89
N GLU A 431 -11.85 17.87 -21.66
CA GLU A 431 -10.99 17.24 -22.66
C GLU A 431 -11.84 16.38 -23.62
N THR A 432 -12.75 15.57 -23.07
CA THR A 432 -13.68 14.72 -23.85
C THR A 432 -14.57 15.54 -24.78
N PHE A 433 -15.01 16.71 -24.32
CA PHE A 433 -15.89 17.60 -25.08
C PHE A 433 -15.23 18.97 -25.32
N PRO A 434 -14.41 19.12 -26.38
CA PRO A 434 -13.66 20.35 -26.67
C PRO A 434 -14.52 21.61 -26.84
N GLU A 435 -15.77 21.46 -27.28
CA GLU A 435 -16.72 22.57 -27.46
C GLU A 435 -17.41 23.01 -26.16
N THR A 436 -17.32 22.20 -25.09
CA THR A 436 -17.99 22.53 -23.82
C THR A 436 -17.32 23.73 -23.17
N ALA A 437 -18.11 24.73 -22.80
CA ALA A 437 -17.64 25.91 -22.10
C ALA A 437 -18.44 26.10 -20.82
N PHE A 438 -17.79 26.53 -19.74
CA PHE A 438 -18.41 26.66 -18.43
C PHE A 438 -18.35 28.09 -17.90
N GLN A 439 -19.46 28.51 -17.29
CA GLN A 439 -19.49 29.56 -16.30
C GLN A 439 -19.42 28.91 -14.90
N ILE A 440 -18.39 29.29 -14.14
CA ILE A 440 -18.15 28.85 -12.78
C ILE A 440 -18.64 29.94 -11.83
N VAL A 441 -19.64 29.63 -11.02
CA VAL A 441 -20.21 30.59 -10.06
C VAL A 441 -19.92 30.15 -8.64
N GLY A 442 -19.25 31.01 -7.87
CA GLY A 442 -19.04 30.80 -6.45
C GLY A 442 -20.21 31.27 -5.61
N HIS A 443 -20.49 30.56 -4.52
CA HIS A 443 -21.49 30.95 -3.53
C HIS A 443 -20.91 30.89 -2.11
N THR A 444 -21.44 31.74 -1.22
CA THR A 444 -21.14 31.72 0.21
C THR A 444 -22.40 31.51 1.04
N ASP A 445 -22.22 31.22 2.33
CA ASP A 445 -23.29 31.40 3.30
C ASP A 445 -23.46 32.88 3.68
N ASN A 446 -24.43 33.17 4.54
CA ASN A 446 -24.74 34.53 4.99
C ASN A 446 -23.85 35.07 6.12
N VAL A 447 -22.74 34.40 6.44
CA VAL A 447 -21.85 34.84 7.52
C VAL A 447 -20.82 35.81 6.96
N GLY A 448 -20.98 37.10 7.25
CA GLY A 448 -20.08 38.16 6.79
C GLY A 448 -20.84 39.35 6.22
N SER A 449 -20.12 40.30 5.63
CA SER A 449 -20.76 41.39 4.89
C SER A 449 -21.08 40.94 3.45
N PRO A 450 -22.19 41.41 2.84
CA PRO A 450 -22.51 41.06 1.45
C PRO A 450 -21.38 41.39 0.46
N ALA A 451 -20.67 42.49 0.67
CA ALA A 451 -19.53 42.88 -0.17
C ALA A 451 -18.35 41.91 -0.03
N THR A 452 -18.06 41.45 1.18
CA THR A 452 -17.01 40.45 1.44
C THR A 452 -17.38 39.09 0.84
N ASN A 453 -18.63 38.69 0.99
CA ASN A 453 -19.16 37.43 0.47
C ASN A 453 -19.11 37.40 -1.06
N LYS A 454 -19.55 38.48 -1.72
CA LYS A 454 -19.45 38.65 -3.17
C LYS A 454 -18.01 38.48 -3.65
N LYS A 455 -17.05 39.18 -3.02
CA LYS A 455 -15.63 39.08 -3.38
C LYS A 455 -15.08 37.68 -3.16
N LEU A 456 -15.29 37.07 -1.98
CA LEU A 456 -14.79 35.74 -1.65
C LEU A 456 -15.32 34.66 -2.61
N SER A 457 -16.60 34.74 -2.99
CA SER A 457 -17.15 33.81 -3.96
C SER A 457 -16.50 33.92 -5.35
N ALA A 458 -16.23 35.15 -5.81
CA ALA A 458 -15.57 35.37 -7.09
C ALA A 458 -14.13 34.85 -7.05
N ASP A 459 -13.37 35.19 -6.00
CA ASP A 459 -11.99 34.73 -5.81
C ASP A 459 -11.91 33.19 -5.80
N ARG A 460 -12.92 32.50 -5.25
CA ARG A 460 -13.00 31.02 -5.25
C ARG A 460 -13.28 30.44 -6.63
N ALA A 461 -14.18 31.06 -7.39
CA ALA A 461 -14.44 30.65 -8.77
C ALA A 461 -13.18 30.83 -9.64
N ASP A 462 -12.45 31.94 -9.44
CA ASP A 462 -11.18 32.20 -10.11
C ASP A 462 -10.09 31.19 -9.74
N ALA A 463 -10.04 30.75 -8.47
CA ALA A 463 -9.12 29.70 -8.05
C ALA A 463 -9.41 28.36 -8.76
N VAL A 464 -10.69 28.02 -8.95
CA VAL A 464 -11.09 26.80 -9.69
C VAL A 464 -10.74 26.95 -11.17
N LYS A 465 -11.03 28.09 -11.80
CA LYS A 465 -10.62 28.37 -13.17
C LYS A 465 -9.11 28.21 -13.34
N LYS A 466 -8.32 28.82 -12.46
CA LYS A 466 -6.86 28.72 -12.48
C LYS A 466 -6.38 27.27 -12.40
N TYR A 467 -7.00 26.47 -11.53
CA TYR A 467 -6.68 25.04 -11.42
C TYR A 467 -6.90 24.30 -12.75
N LEU A 468 -8.07 24.50 -13.38
CA LEU A 468 -8.39 23.83 -14.65
C LEU A 468 -7.45 24.27 -15.78
N VAL A 469 -7.08 25.55 -15.82
CA VAL A 469 -6.11 26.07 -16.79
C VAL A 469 -4.71 25.48 -16.57
N GLU A 470 -4.28 25.33 -15.31
CA GLU A 470 -3.01 24.65 -14.98
C GLU A 470 -3.00 23.17 -15.41
N LYS A 471 -4.17 22.55 -15.58
CA LYS A 471 -4.34 21.19 -16.11
C LYS A 471 -4.46 21.11 -17.63
N GLY A 472 -4.37 22.23 -18.33
CA GLY A 472 -4.34 22.27 -19.80
C GLY A 472 -5.64 22.70 -20.47
N ILE A 473 -6.68 23.06 -19.71
CA ILE A 473 -7.93 23.57 -20.28
C ILE A 473 -7.75 25.02 -20.76
N ASP A 474 -8.22 25.32 -21.97
CA ASP A 474 -8.17 26.67 -22.54
C ASP A 474 -8.95 27.68 -21.68
N GLU A 475 -8.30 28.78 -21.31
CA GLU A 475 -8.86 29.82 -20.46
C GLU A 475 -10.14 30.45 -21.04
N SER A 476 -10.24 30.56 -22.36
CA SER A 476 -11.39 31.15 -23.07
C SER A 476 -12.68 30.33 -22.91
N ARG A 477 -12.56 29.05 -22.54
CA ARG A 477 -13.70 28.14 -22.29
C ARG A 477 -14.26 28.29 -20.88
N ILE A 478 -13.66 29.12 -20.04
CA ILE A 478 -14.04 29.27 -18.64
C ILE A 478 -14.28 30.74 -18.29
N VAL A 479 -15.52 31.04 -17.90
CA VAL A 479 -15.94 32.33 -17.33
C VAL A 479 -16.23 32.14 -15.84
N THR A 480 -15.91 33.12 -15.01
CA THR A 480 -16.14 33.08 -13.56
C THR A 480 -17.07 34.20 -13.11
N ASP A 481 -17.88 33.93 -12.09
CA ASP A 481 -18.64 34.95 -11.34
C ASP A 481 -18.73 34.53 -9.86
N GLY A 482 -19.10 35.45 -8.98
CA GLY A 482 -19.34 35.18 -7.57
C GLY A 482 -20.70 35.70 -7.16
N ALA A 483 -21.64 34.86 -6.75
CA ALA A 483 -22.97 35.28 -6.32
C ALA A 483 -23.03 35.77 -4.86
N GLY A 484 -21.96 35.58 -4.08
CA GLY A 484 -21.96 35.79 -2.64
C GLY A 484 -23.05 34.96 -1.96
N ASP A 485 -23.78 35.59 -1.04
CA ASP A 485 -24.87 34.98 -0.25
C ASP A 485 -26.27 35.25 -0.84
N THR A 486 -26.34 35.83 -2.03
CA THR A 486 -27.61 36.30 -2.64
C THR A 486 -28.49 35.18 -3.19
N GLN A 487 -27.93 33.98 -3.38
CA GLN A 487 -28.62 32.81 -3.96
C GLN A 487 -28.43 31.55 -3.07
N PRO A 488 -29.06 31.49 -1.89
CA PRO A 488 -28.96 30.33 -1.00
C PRO A 488 -29.83 29.17 -1.52
N VAL A 489 -29.30 27.96 -1.48
CA VAL A 489 -30.01 26.71 -1.82
C VAL A 489 -30.52 25.98 -0.59
N ALA A 490 -30.08 26.39 0.60
CA ALA A 490 -30.52 25.85 1.87
C ALA A 490 -30.62 26.93 2.96
N SER A 491 -31.26 26.59 4.08
CA SER A 491 -31.44 27.51 5.20
C SER A 491 -30.11 27.87 5.86
N ASN A 492 -29.76 29.16 5.83
CA ASN A 492 -28.58 29.70 6.53
C ASN A 492 -28.66 29.63 8.06
N LYS A 493 -29.82 29.24 8.62
CA LYS A 493 -30.01 29.08 10.07
C LYS A 493 -29.26 27.88 10.65
N THR A 494 -28.97 26.87 9.84
CA THR A 494 -28.33 25.61 10.26
C THR A 494 -26.89 25.52 9.77
N ALA A 495 -26.03 24.77 10.46
CA ALA A 495 -24.64 24.58 10.02
C ALA A 495 -24.57 23.81 8.69
N GLU A 496 -25.45 22.84 8.54
CA GLU A 496 -25.61 21.99 7.36
C GLU A 496 -26.10 22.80 6.16
N GLY A 497 -27.09 23.67 6.35
CA GLY A 497 -27.58 24.55 5.30
C GLY A 497 -26.55 25.59 4.87
N ARG A 498 -25.76 26.14 5.82
CA ARG A 498 -24.61 26.99 5.47
C ARG A 498 -23.55 26.23 4.67
N ALA A 499 -23.28 24.97 5.00
CA ALA A 499 -22.36 24.14 4.23
C ALA A 499 -22.82 23.96 2.79
N LYS A 500 -24.11 23.69 2.56
CA LYS A 500 -24.68 23.59 1.21
C LYS A 500 -24.62 24.91 0.43
N ASN A 501 -24.69 26.06 1.11
CA ASN A 501 -24.59 27.37 0.48
C ASN A 501 -23.15 27.74 0.07
N ARG A 502 -22.13 27.17 0.72
CA ARG A 502 -20.72 27.31 0.34
C ARG A 502 -20.37 26.31 -0.76
N ARG A 503 -20.72 26.63 -2.01
CA ARG A 503 -20.58 25.73 -3.16
C ARG A 503 -20.02 26.43 -4.40
N ILE A 504 -19.62 25.63 -5.37
CA ILE A 504 -19.26 26.05 -6.73
C ILE A 504 -20.26 25.43 -7.70
N GLU A 505 -20.89 26.25 -8.53
CA GLU A 505 -21.79 25.79 -9.59
C GLU A 505 -21.11 25.92 -10.95
N PHE A 506 -21.36 24.94 -11.82
CA PHE A 506 -20.91 24.93 -13.20
C PHE A 506 -22.14 25.02 -14.10
N THR A 507 -22.14 26.01 -14.99
CA THR A 507 -23.20 26.22 -15.99
C THR A 507 -22.59 26.16 -17.38
N ARG A 508 -23.12 25.31 -18.25
CA ARG A 508 -22.71 25.25 -19.65
C ARG A 508 -23.15 26.50 -20.38
N THR A 509 -22.21 27.18 -21.02
CA THR A 509 -22.46 28.37 -21.84
C THR A 509 -22.57 28.04 -23.33
N ASP A 510 -22.17 26.83 -23.72
CA ASP A 510 -22.24 26.32 -25.09
C ASP A 510 -23.66 25.86 -25.50
N ILE A 511 -24.54 25.60 -24.52
CA ILE A 511 -25.94 25.23 -24.75
C ILE A 511 -26.85 26.44 -24.51
N LYS A 512 -27.56 26.89 -25.56
CA LYS A 512 -28.56 27.99 -25.46
C LYS A 512 -29.74 27.67 -24.57
#